data_AF-A0A1Q7E536-F1
#
_entry.id   AF-A0A1Q7E536-F1
#
_cell.length_a   1.000
_cell.length_b   1.000
_cell.length_c   1.000
_cell.angle_alpha   90.00
_cell.angle_beta   90.00
_cell.angle_gamma   90.00
#
_symmetry.space_group_name_H-M   'P 1'
#
loop_
_entity.id
_entity.type
_entity.pdbx_description
1 polymer ?
#
loop_
_entity_poly.entity_id
_entity_poly.type
_entity_poly.pdbx_seq_one_letter_code
_entity_poly.pdbx_strand_id
1 'polypeptide(L)'
;MILRGVAVLALILLLWNPSSARLLPAGDQPIVLLDASLSMTGAPWRAALDSARSFARRRAVVWRFGTGVAAFDTTPPAAGASHLGPALEAAAGRAGEVVILTDGNVDDVAGIPPDLLRRPRIVVQTRPAFFDAYVASVEGVRHVTRTDTIRLRVSYGVAGTRDSGLGARNASITVSVGERRLTSQRVTLPDSGTISTEVTIPDSRIPNPGWQVLEVRLDGISDAEPRDDSRLFAVDVSLEPAAVIFASPPDWEARFLARTLSDVARLPVRVFVETEAGRWRDGATLAPVAAAELTRAASAARLVIATGDPGRAREFTARSAVLLWPTNGQAGDWYVERPPSSPFTAALAGVPWDSLPPATAVTMPARDSNRTATVALAARLARRGQARPIVTLEQRDGRRVASVTAAGLWRWAFRGGAAEQAYRSVIAALVDWLLGEQAAGSRERTIPESFEVANGLPIVWRWTSSDTARPVGITLRSGATTGTDTLRFDAGGRARLLLPPGIYRYTLSGGPEQGVVAVETYSDEWLPRAPALSAQPGEAIARVASVGLRDRWWLFVIAILALATEWALRRRQGLP
;
A
#
# COMPACT_ATOMS: atom_id res chain seq x y z
N MET A 1 -66.32 11.70 -39.62
CA MET A 1 -66.03 11.12 -38.28
C MET A 1 -64.77 10.24 -38.25
N ILE A 2 -64.53 9.39 -39.26
CA ILE A 2 -63.37 8.46 -39.29
C ILE A 2 -62.02 9.21 -39.21
N LEU A 3 -61.84 10.28 -40.00
CA LEU A 3 -60.59 11.07 -40.00
C LEU A 3 -60.28 11.73 -38.64
N ARG A 4 -61.31 12.25 -37.97
CA ARG A 4 -61.18 12.82 -36.61
C ARG A 4 -60.78 11.76 -35.59
N GLY A 5 -61.36 10.57 -35.70
CA GLY A 5 -60.98 9.43 -34.85
C GLY A 5 -59.53 9.02 -35.03
N VAL A 6 -59.04 8.98 -36.27
CA VAL A 6 -57.64 8.67 -36.58
C VAL A 6 -56.69 9.75 -36.05
N ALA A 7 -57.03 11.03 -36.22
CA ALA A 7 -56.22 12.14 -35.71
C ALA A 7 -56.14 12.14 -34.17
N VAL A 8 -57.27 11.96 -33.49
CA VAL A 8 -57.31 11.89 -32.02
C VAL A 8 -56.56 10.66 -31.50
N LEU A 9 -56.71 9.50 -32.14
CA LEU A 9 -55.98 8.30 -31.75
C LEU A 9 -54.46 8.45 -31.94
N ALA A 10 -54.03 9.05 -33.05
CA ALA A 10 -52.61 9.35 -33.31
C ALA A 10 -52.05 10.33 -32.27
N LEU A 11 -52.82 11.37 -31.90
CA LEU A 11 -52.44 12.32 -30.85
C LEU A 11 -52.40 11.69 -29.46
N ILE A 12 -53.34 10.79 -29.13
CA ILE A 12 -53.34 10.03 -27.87
C ILE A 12 -52.12 9.11 -27.80
N LEU A 13 -51.79 8.40 -28.89
CA LEU A 13 -50.60 7.55 -28.96
C LEU A 13 -49.31 8.35 -28.86
N LEU A 14 -49.25 9.54 -29.46
CA LEU A 14 -48.13 10.47 -29.29
C LEU A 14 -48.08 11.01 -27.85
N LEU A 15 -49.21 11.32 -27.22
CA LEU A 15 -49.25 11.83 -25.85
C LEU A 15 -48.82 10.76 -24.84
N TRP A 16 -49.34 9.54 -24.95
CA TRP A 16 -48.98 8.39 -24.11
C TRP A 16 -47.55 7.93 -24.37
N ASN A 17 -47.06 8.05 -25.61
CA ASN A 17 -45.73 7.63 -26.05
C ASN A 17 -45.33 6.21 -25.62
N PRO A 18 -46.14 5.17 -25.92
CA PRO A 18 -45.76 3.80 -25.58
C PRO A 18 -44.46 3.45 -26.30
N SER A 19 -43.54 2.79 -25.58
CA SER A 19 -42.25 2.39 -26.13
C SER A 19 -42.37 1.06 -26.87
N SER A 20 -41.73 0.97 -28.02
CA SER A 20 -41.56 -0.28 -28.75
C SER A 20 -40.10 -0.72 -28.63
N ALA A 21 -39.89 -1.97 -28.23
CA ALA A 21 -38.58 -2.60 -28.19
C ALA A 21 -38.15 -3.03 -29.59
N ARG A 22 -36.99 -2.58 -30.07
CA ARG A 22 -36.35 -3.13 -31.27
C ARG A 22 -34.99 -3.69 -30.89
N LEU A 23 -34.70 -4.90 -31.38
CA LEU A 23 -33.36 -5.49 -31.32
C LEU A 23 -32.42 -4.64 -32.18
N LEU A 24 -31.42 -4.04 -31.55
CA LEU A 24 -30.30 -3.44 -32.24
C LEU A 24 -29.44 -4.58 -32.84
N PRO A 25 -28.96 -4.44 -34.07
CA PRO A 25 -27.90 -5.29 -34.59
C PRO A 25 -26.74 -5.28 -33.59
N ALA A 26 -26.05 -6.40 -33.42
CA ALA A 26 -24.75 -6.39 -32.74
C ALA A 26 -23.89 -5.29 -33.40
N GLY A 27 -23.32 -4.38 -32.60
CA GLY A 27 -22.53 -3.29 -33.16
C GLY A 27 -21.44 -3.83 -34.10
N ASP A 28 -21.20 -3.13 -35.22
CA ASP A 28 -20.39 -3.62 -36.34
C ASP A 28 -18.91 -3.91 -35.99
N GLN A 29 -18.44 -3.53 -34.80
CA GLN A 29 -17.04 -3.71 -34.38
C GLN A 29 -16.96 -4.47 -33.06
N PRO A 30 -16.50 -5.74 -33.07
CA PRO A 30 -16.23 -6.48 -31.84
C PRO A 30 -15.06 -5.84 -31.07
N ILE A 31 -15.07 -5.99 -29.75
CA ILE A 31 -13.96 -5.57 -28.87
C ILE A 31 -13.24 -6.81 -28.38
N VAL A 32 -11.92 -6.80 -28.49
CA VAL A 32 -11.06 -7.84 -27.93
C VAL A 32 -10.32 -7.27 -26.73
N LEU A 33 -10.49 -7.90 -25.58
CA LEU A 33 -9.73 -7.64 -24.37
C LEU A 33 -8.61 -8.69 -24.29
N LEU A 34 -7.38 -8.25 -24.53
CA LEU A 34 -6.18 -9.07 -24.53
C LEU A 34 -5.44 -8.91 -23.20
N ASP A 35 -5.29 -10.01 -22.48
CA ASP A 35 -4.56 -10.04 -21.22
C ASP A 35 -3.06 -9.79 -21.47
N ALA A 36 -2.51 -8.77 -20.82
CA ALA A 36 -1.11 -8.35 -20.90
C ALA A 36 -0.37 -8.51 -19.57
N SER A 37 -0.89 -9.35 -18.67
CA SER A 37 -0.24 -9.76 -17.44
C SER A 37 0.97 -10.68 -17.68
N LEU A 38 1.90 -10.69 -16.73
CA LEU A 38 3.15 -11.43 -16.80
C LEU A 38 2.94 -12.94 -17.03
N SER A 39 1.88 -13.52 -16.47
CA SER A 39 1.49 -14.93 -16.62
C SER A 39 1.27 -15.35 -18.08
N MET A 40 0.91 -14.39 -18.95
CA MET A 40 0.71 -14.61 -20.38
C MET A 40 2.01 -14.80 -21.16
N THR A 41 3.18 -14.45 -20.60
CA THR A 41 4.46 -14.48 -21.35
C THR A 41 4.77 -15.85 -21.99
N GLY A 42 5.48 -15.85 -23.12
CA GLY A 42 5.89 -17.08 -23.81
C GLY A 42 4.86 -17.63 -24.81
N ALA A 43 4.43 -18.88 -24.63
CA ALA A 43 3.51 -19.55 -25.55
C ALA A 43 2.05 -19.04 -25.48
N PRO A 44 1.45 -18.80 -24.29
CA PRO A 44 0.10 -18.26 -24.18
C PRO A 44 -0.06 -16.91 -24.88
N TRP A 45 0.91 -15.99 -24.72
CA TRP A 45 0.91 -14.69 -25.38
C TRP A 45 0.92 -14.81 -26.90
N ARG A 46 1.73 -15.70 -27.47
CA ARG A 46 1.78 -15.90 -28.93
C ARG A 46 0.42 -16.36 -29.46
N ALA A 47 -0.19 -17.36 -28.82
CA ALA A 47 -1.50 -17.87 -29.20
C ALA A 47 -2.62 -16.82 -29.04
N ALA A 48 -2.59 -16.06 -27.95
CA ALA A 48 -3.54 -14.97 -27.71
C ALA A 48 -3.36 -13.82 -28.72
N LEU A 49 -2.12 -13.44 -29.03
CA LEU A 49 -1.82 -12.38 -30.00
C LEU A 49 -2.24 -12.76 -31.42
N ASP A 50 -2.04 -14.01 -31.83
CA ASP A 50 -2.50 -14.50 -33.13
C ASP A 50 -4.02 -14.52 -33.22
N SER A 51 -4.70 -14.89 -32.13
CA SER A 51 -6.16 -14.80 -32.01
C SER A 51 -6.63 -13.34 -32.10
N ALA A 52 -5.99 -12.42 -31.35
CA ALA A 52 -6.31 -10.99 -31.40
C ALA A 52 -6.14 -10.40 -32.81
N ARG A 53 -5.06 -10.77 -33.51
CA ARG A 53 -4.82 -10.36 -34.91
C ARG A 53 -5.87 -10.89 -35.87
N SER A 54 -6.35 -12.11 -35.67
CA SER A 54 -7.46 -12.69 -36.43
C SER A 54 -8.74 -11.86 -36.29
N PHE A 55 -9.09 -11.46 -35.05
CA PHE A 55 -10.23 -10.57 -34.81
C PHE A 55 -10.01 -9.16 -35.36
N ALA A 56 -8.82 -8.59 -35.21
CA ALA A 56 -8.49 -7.26 -35.74
C ALA A 56 -8.67 -7.17 -37.27
N ARG A 57 -8.35 -8.24 -38.02
CA ARG A 57 -8.64 -8.33 -39.47
C ARG A 57 -10.13 -8.21 -39.81
N ARG A 58 -11.02 -8.54 -38.85
CA ARG A 58 -12.47 -8.40 -38.95
C ARG A 58 -12.96 -7.04 -38.41
N ARG A 59 -12.09 -6.03 -38.36
CA ARG A 59 -12.36 -4.67 -37.83
C ARG A 59 -12.65 -4.63 -36.33
N ALA A 60 -12.13 -5.58 -35.56
CA ALA A 60 -12.22 -5.54 -34.10
C ALA A 60 -11.32 -4.43 -33.51
N VAL A 61 -11.79 -3.77 -32.46
CA VAL A 61 -10.96 -2.91 -31.61
C VAL A 61 -10.31 -3.78 -30.55
N VAL A 62 -8.99 -3.75 -30.44
CA VAL A 62 -8.26 -4.52 -29.43
C VAL A 62 -7.78 -3.57 -28.32
N TRP A 63 -7.98 -3.97 -27.07
CA TRP A 63 -7.40 -3.34 -25.90
C TRP A 63 -6.59 -4.34 -25.11
N ARG A 64 -5.58 -3.85 -24.42
CA ARG A 64 -4.81 -4.61 -23.44
C ARG A 64 -5.36 -4.36 -22.05
N PHE A 65 -5.44 -5.39 -21.22
CA PHE A 65 -5.75 -5.25 -19.80
C PHE A 65 -4.68 -5.94 -18.93
N GLY A 66 -4.67 -5.63 -17.64
CA GLY A 66 -3.62 -6.00 -16.69
C GLY A 66 -3.80 -5.14 -15.43
N THR A 67 -2.78 -4.38 -15.02
CA THR A 67 -2.92 -3.36 -13.96
C THR A 67 -3.78 -2.15 -14.38
N GLY A 68 -4.08 -2.01 -15.67
CA GLY A 68 -4.92 -0.98 -16.25
C GLY A 68 -5.30 -1.32 -17.69
N VAL A 69 -6.06 -0.42 -18.34
CA VAL A 69 -6.51 -0.59 -19.73
C VAL A 69 -5.66 0.27 -20.65
N ALA A 70 -5.11 -0.33 -21.71
CA ALA A 70 -4.30 0.36 -22.71
C ALA A 70 -4.74 0.04 -24.14
N ALA A 71 -4.35 0.90 -25.07
CA ALA A 71 -4.52 0.63 -26.49
C ALA A 71 -3.70 -0.61 -26.90
N PHE A 72 -4.12 -1.25 -27.99
CA PHE A 72 -3.39 -2.41 -28.51
C PHE A 72 -2.01 -2.04 -29.03
N ASP A 73 -1.03 -2.86 -28.66
CA ASP A 73 0.29 -2.94 -29.25
C ASP A 73 0.77 -4.40 -29.21
N THR A 74 1.97 -4.66 -29.74
CA THR A 74 2.56 -6.01 -29.79
C THR A 74 3.66 -6.24 -28.77
N THR A 75 3.85 -5.30 -27.83
CA THR A 75 4.89 -5.41 -26.80
C THR A 75 4.65 -6.63 -25.91
N PRO A 76 5.69 -7.30 -25.40
CA PRO A 76 5.50 -8.41 -24.47
C PRO A 76 4.64 -8.03 -23.26
N PRO A 77 3.90 -8.99 -22.67
CA PRO A 77 3.20 -8.76 -21.41
C PRO A 77 4.15 -8.32 -20.30
N ALA A 78 3.73 -7.35 -19.51
CA ALA A 78 4.57 -6.74 -18.48
C ALA A 78 3.77 -6.29 -17.24
N ALA A 79 2.44 -6.49 -17.23
CA ALA A 79 1.62 -6.10 -16.09
C ALA A 79 1.76 -7.12 -14.96
N GLY A 80 2.01 -6.64 -13.74
CA GLY A 80 2.21 -7.48 -12.56
C GLY A 80 0.93 -7.98 -11.90
N ALA A 81 -0.22 -7.76 -12.53
CA ALA A 81 -1.53 -8.21 -12.10
C ALA A 81 -2.47 -8.30 -13.31
N SER A 82 -3.51 -9.12 -13.21
CA SER A 82 -4.55 -9.28 -14.23
C SER A 82 -5.90 -8.80 -13.71
N HIS A 83 -6.24 -7.51 -13.97
CA HIS A 83 -7.53 -6.91 -13.61
C HIS A 83 -8.43 -6.74 -14.84
N LEU A 84 -9.49 -7.52 -14.91
CA LEU A 84 -10.44 -7.55 -16.02
C LEU A 84 -11.57 -6.53 -15.85
N GLY A 85 -11.97 -6.22 -14.61
CA GLY A 85 -13.13 -5.39 -14.28
C GLY A 85 -13.13 -4.03 -15.00
N PRO A 86 -12.08 -3.20 -14.87
CA PRO A 86 -12.00 -1.91 -15.55
C PRO A 86 -12.12 -2.01 -17.08
N ALA A 87 -11.56 -3.07 -17.68
CA ALA A 87 -11.64 -3.32 -19.11
C ALA A 87 -13.06 -3.71 -19.56
N LEU A 88 -13.73 -4.55 -18.77
CA LEU A 88 -15.12 -4.94 -19.00
C LEU A 88 -16.09 -3.76 -18.83
N GLU A 89 -15.91 -2.92 -17.83
CA GLU A 89 -16.72 -1.71 -17.64
C GLU A 89 -16.56 -0.75 -18.82
N ALA A 90 -15.33 -0.52 -19.27
CA ALA A 90 -15.05 0.30 -20.45
C ALA A 90 -15.65 -0.30 -21.73
N ALA A 91 -15.68 -1.63 -21.85
CA ALA A 91 -16.26 -2.35 -22.98
C ALA A 91 -17.80 -2.36 -22.93
N ALA A 92 -18.42 -2.43 -21.74
CA ALA A 92 -19.86 -2.49 -21.57
C ALA A 92 -20.59 -1.26 -22.12
N GLY A 93 -19.93 -0.09 -22.11
CA GLY A 93 -20.44 1.13 -22.72
C GLY A 93 -20.57 1.06 -24.24
N ARG A 94 -19.79 0.20 -24.91
CA ARG A 94 -19.77 0.05 -26.37
C ARG A 94 -20.76 -1.01 -26.86
N ALA A 95 -21.28 -0.83 -28.07
CA ALA A 95 -22.12 -1.82 -28.74
C ALA A 95 -21.24 -2.77 -29.57
N GLY A 96 -21.38 -4.08 -29.38
CA GLY A 96 -20.61 -5.10 -30.10
C GLY A 96 -20.37 -6.35 -29.26
N GLU A 97 -19.90 -7.42 -29.91
CA GLU A 97 -19.38 -8.62 -29.21
C GLU A 97 -18.13 -8.24 -28.41
N VAL A 98 -18.01 -8.77 -27.19
CA VAL A 98 -16.79 -8.64 -26.36
C VAL A 98 -16.13 -10.01 -26.28
N VAL A 99 -14.86 -10.09 -26.67
CA VAL A 99 -14.04 -11.30 -26.62
C VAL A 99 -12.89 -11.08 -25.65
N ILE A 100 -12.70 -11.97 -24.68
CA ILE A 100 -11.60 -11.95 -23.73
C ILE A 100 -10.60 -13.05 -24.11
N LEU A 101 -9.32 -12.69 -24.17
CA LEU A 101 -8.19 -13.59 -24.40
C LEU A 101 -7.27 -13.54 -23.18
N THR A 102 -7.21 -14.61 -22.39
CA THR A 102 -6.47 -14.70 -21.10
C THR A 102 -6.00 -16.13 -20.85
N ASP A 103 -5.11 -16.37 -19.90
CA ASP A 103 -4.78 -17.71 -19.40
C ASP A 103 -5.78 -18.21 -18.35
N GLY A 104 -6.73 -17.35 -17.95
CA GLY A 104 -7.80 -17.62 -17.00
C GLY A 104 -7.47 -17.23 -15.56
N ASN A 105 -6.24 -16.77 -15.28
CA ASN A 105 -5.83 -16.26 -13.97
C ASN A 105 -6.10 -14.76 -13.90
N VAL A 106 -7.26 -14.40 -13.36
CA VAL A 106 -7.70 -13.00 -13.22
C VAL A 106 -7.96 -12.72 -11.74
N ASP A 107 -7.37 -11.65 -11.22
CA ASP A 107 -7.33 -11.38 -9.77
C ASP A 107 -8.64 -10.77 -9.25
N ASP A 108 -9.35 -10.02 -10.08
CA ASP A 108 -10.50 -9.20 -9.66
C ASP A 108 -11.87 -9.81 -9.99
N VAL A 109 -11.93 -11.08 -10.44
CA VAL A 109 -13.17 -11.74 -10.87
C VAL A 109 -14.29 -11.65 -9.84
N ALA A 110 -13.96 -11.82 -8.55
CA ALA A 110 -14.94 -11.77 -7.46
C ALA A 110 -15.63 -10.39 -7.31
N GLY A 111 -14.98 -9.32 -7.77
CA GLY A 111 -15.52 -7.97 -7.77
C GLY A 111 -16.36 -7.62 -9.00
N ILE A 112 -16.34 -8.46 -10.05
CA ILE A 112 -17.03 -8.17 -11.30
C ILE A 112 -18.49 -8.62 -11.21
N PRO A 113 -19.47 -7.75 -11.54
CA PRO A 113 -20.87 -8.12 -11.59
C PRO A 113 -21.12 -9.37 -12.47
N PRO A 114 -21.88 -10.38 -11.99
CA PRO A 114 -22.09 -11.62 -12.73
C PRO A 114 -22.69 -11.43 -14.12
N ASP A 115 -23.51 -10.39 -14.30
CA ASP A 115 -24.12 -10.07 -15.59
C ASP A 115 -23.12 -9.50 -16.60
N LEU A 116 -22.03 -8.86 -16.15
CA LEU A 116 -20.92 -8.45 -17.01
C LEU A 116 -20.03 -9.64 -17.38
N LEU A 117 -19.89 -10.64 -16.50
CA LEU A 117 -19.10 -11.83 -16.78
C LEU A 117 -19.76 -12.82 -17.75
N ARG A 118 -21.10 -12.89 -17.82
CA ARG A 118 -21.81 -13.82 -18.71
C ARG A 118 -21.83 -13.41 -20.19
N ARG A 119 -21.76 -12.10 -20.45
CA ARG A 119 -21.86 -11.52 -21.80
C ARG A 119 -20.67 -11.84 -22.72
N PRO A 120 -19.40 -11.66 -22.29
CA PRO A 120 -18.27 -11.82 -23.18
C PRO A 120 -18.00 -13.28 -23.53
N ARG A 121 -17.52 -13.50 -24.75
CA ARG A 121 -16.87 -14.75 -25.13
C ARG A 121 -15.51 -14.81 -24.46
N ILE A 122 -15.20 -15.88 -23.74
CA ILE A 122 -13.91 -16.07 -23.07
C ILE A 122 -13.14 -17.19 -23.77
N VAL A 123 -11.94 -16.86 -24.24
CA VAL A 123 -10.98 -17.80 -24.80
C VAL A 123 -9.81 -17.91 -23.84
N VAL A 124 -9.63 -19.09 -23.25
CA VAL A 124 -8.59 -19.37 -22.27
C VAL A 124 -7.40 -20.07 -22.94
N GLN A 125 -6.20 -19.51 -22.78
CA GLN A 125 -4.92 -20.09 -23.21
C GLN A 125 -4.25 -20.76 -22.01
N THR A 126 -4.66 -21.99 -21.69
CA THR A 126 -4.22 -22.66 -20.45
C THR A 126 -2.72 -22.88 -20.40
N ARG A 127 -2.10 -22.52 -19.27
CA ARG A 127 -0.71 -22.92 -18.97
C ARG A 127 -0.68 -24.41 -18.61
N PRO A 128 0.30 -25.18 -19.09
CA PRO A 128 0.55 -26.53 -18.57
C PRO A 128 0.78 -26.46 -17.06
N ALA A 129 0.31 -27.47 -16.32
CA ALA A 129 0.66 -27.61 -14.91
C ALA A 129 2.18 -27.84 -14.77
N PHE A 130 2.80 -27.19 -13.79
CA PHE A 130 4.22 -27.35 -13.49
C PHE A 130 4.48 -27.29 -11.99
N PHE A 131 5.60 -27.86 -11.56
CA PHE A 131 6.11 -27.74 -10.20
C PHE A 131 6.92 -26.45 -10.05
N ASP A 132 6.70 -25.78 -8.93
CA ASP A 132 7.26 -24.47 -8.64
C ASP A 132 7.64 -24.34 -7.15
N ALA A 133 8.78 -23.74 -6.84
CA ALA A 133 9.25 -23.51 -5.47
C ALA A 133 9.69 -22.06 -5.27
N TYR A 134 8.94 -21.31 -4.47
CA TYR A 134 9.04 -19.85 -4.45
C TYR A 134 9.33 -19.30 -3.04
N VAL A 135 9.81 -18.06 -3.01
CA VAL A 135 9.86 -17.25 -1.78
C VAL A 135 8.66 -16.29 -1.76
N ALA A 136 7.71 -16.56 -0.88
CA ALA A 136 6.43 -15.85 -0.80
C ALA A 136 6.53 -14.47 -0.15
N SER A 137 7.34 -14.32 0.91
CA SER A 137 7.53 -13.05 1.58
C SER A 137 8.79 -13.01 2.45
N VAL A 138 9.32 -11.81 2.68
CA VAL A 138 10.41 -11.54 3.62
C VAL A 138 10.00 -10.37 4.51
N GLU A 139 9.97 -10.60 5.81
CA GLU A 139 9.60 -9.61 6.82
C GLU A 139 10.72 -9.42 7.84
N GLY A 140 10.98 -8.19 8.26
CA GLY A 140 12.04 -7.90 9.22
C GLY A 140 12.14 -6.41 9.58
N VAL A 141 13.10 -6.08 10.46
CA VAL A 141 13.41 -4.69 10.80
C VAL A 141 14.25 -4.05 9.70
N ARG A 142 13.85 -2.86 9.25
CA ARG A 142 14.46 -2.16 8.11
C ARG A 142 15.51 -1.13 8.51
N HIS A 143 15.44 -0.56 9.71
CA HIS A 143 16.41 0.42 10.19
C HIS A 143 17.20 -0.21 11.34
N VAL A 144 18.47 -0.48 11.09
CA VAL A 144 19.34 -1.20 12.03
C VAL A 144 20.68 -0.47 12.18
N THR A 145 21.35 -0.71 13.29
CA THR A 145 22.73 -0.27 13.50
C THR A 145 23.71 -1.38 13.15
N ARG A 146 24.99 -1.03 12.92
CA ARG A 146 26.05 -2.01 12.57
C ARG A 146 26.27 -3.10 13.62
N THR A 147 25.78 -2.92 14.85
CA THR A 147 25.89 -3.90 15.94
C THR A 147 24.65 -4.76 16.11
N ASP A 148 23.58 -4.47 15.36
CA ASP A 148 22.31 -5.18 15.52
C ASP A 148 22.30 -6.49 14.73
N THR A 149 21.78 -7.52 15.37
CA THR A 149 21.48 -8.79 14.69
C THR A 149 20.18 -8.64 13.90
N ILE A 150 20.24 -8.84 12.59
CA ILE A 150 19.03 -8.79 11.74
C ILE A 150 18.35 -10.14 11.76
N ARG A 151 17.05 -10.14 12.05
CA ARG A 151 16.19 -11.32 11.97
C ARG A 151 15.16 -11.11 10.88
N LEU A 152 15.17 -12.01 9.90
CA LEU A 152 14.20 -12.04 8.82
C LEU A 152 13.28 -13.24 9.00
N ARG A 153 11.97 -13.01 8.97
CA ARG A 153 10.99 -14.07 8.76
C ARG A 153 10.84 -14.26 7.26
N VAL A 154 11.21 -15.45 6.78
CA VAL A 154 11.13 -15.81 5.36
C VAL A 154 10.02 -16.83 5.18
N SER A 155 9.03 -16.50 4.37
CA SER A 155 7.96 -17.40 3.95
C SER A 155 8.28 -17.97 2.57
N TYR A 156 8.22 -19.28 2.41
CA TYR A 156 8.57 -19.99 1.19
C TYR A 156 7.65 -21.19 1.03
N GLY A 157 7.49 -21.67 -0.20
CA GLY A 157 6.48 -22.68 -0.49
C GLY A 157 6.75 -23.46 -1.76
N VAL A 158 5.81 -24.36 -2.05
CA VAL A 158 5.75 -25.06 -3.33
C VAL A 158 4.34 -25.05 -3.88
N ALA A 159 4.23 -24.95 -5.20
CA ALA A 159 2.97 -25.03 -5.93
C ALA A 159 3.08 -26.06 -7.08
N GLY A 160 1.94 -26.64 -7.45
CA GLY A 160 1.87 -27.73 -8.42
C GLY A 160 2.31 -29.11 -7.89
N THR A 161 2.17 -30.13 -8.72
CA THR A 161 2.52 -31.52 -8.37
C THR A 161 3.99 -31.79 -8.70
N ARG A 162 4.73 -32.28 -7.70
CA ARG A 162 6.08 -32.78 -7.88
C ARG A 162 6.01 -34.13 -8.60
N ASP A 163 6.23 -34.15 -9.91
CA ASP A 163 6.32 -35.41 -10.65
C ASP A 163 7.43 -36.28 -10.05
N SER A 164 7.12 -37.57 -9.89
CA SER A 164 7.88 -38.56 -9.13
C SER A 164 9.38 -38.54 -9.45
N GLY A 165 10.16 -37.85 -8.61
CA GLY A 165 11.63 -37.89 -8.62
C GLY A 165 12.36 -36.56 -8.87
N LEU A 166 11.67 -35.50 -9.29
CA LEU A 166 12.30 -34.20 -9.60
C LEU A 166 11.89 -33.14 -8.56
N GLY A 167 12.82 -32.82 -7.67
CA GLY A 167 12.66 -31.76 -6.65
C GLY A 167 13.23 -32.20 -5.31
N ALA A 168 14.40 -31.66 -4.95
CA ALA A 168 14.98 -31.90 -3.64
C ALA A 168 13.99 -31.46 -2.55
N ARG A 169 13.66 -32.35 -1.61
CA ARG A 169 12.89 -31.98 -0.40
C ARG A 169 13.63 -30.97 0.46
N ASN A 170 14.96 -30.93 0.33
CA ASN A 170 15.84 -30.06 1.06
C ASN A 170 16.32 -28.95 0.14
N ALA A 171 16.19 -27.72 0.61
CA ALA A 171 16.67 -26.52 -0.05
C ALA A 171 17.57 -25.74 0.91
N SER A 172 18.15 -24.65 0.44
CA SER A 172 18.77 -23.68 1.32
C SER A 172 18.25 -22.29 1.05
N ILE A 173 17.84 -21.59 2.10
CA ILE A 173 17.64 -20.15 2.04
C ILE A 173 19.00 -19.49 2.15
N THR A 174 19.36 -18.74 1.13
CA THR A 174 20.56 -17.92 1.05
C THR A 174 20.16 -16.46 1.21
N VAL A 175 20.91 -15.72 2.03
CA VAL A 175 20.81 -14.26 2.05
C VAL A 175 22.11 -13.66 1.58
N SER A 176 22.06 -12.76 0.61
CA SER A 176 23.21 -12.09 0.00
C SER A 176 23.01 -10.57 -0.09
N VAL A 177 24.12 -9.84 -0.25
CA VAL A 177 24.14 -8.42 -0.63
C VAL A 177 25.07 -8.28 -1.82
N GLY A 178 24.50 -8.00 -2.99
CA GLY A 178 25.20 -8.20 -4.26
C GLY A 178 25.75 -9.62 -4.34
N GLU A 179 27.00 -9.76 -4.77
CA GLU A 179 27.68 -11.06 -4.89
C GLU A 179 28.09 -11.70 -3.54
N ARG A 180 27.97 -10.96 -2.43
CA ARG A 180 28.44 -11.43 -1.12
C ARG A 180 27.34 -12.17 -0.38
N ARG A 181 27.51 -13.49 -0.24
CA ARG A 181 26.68 -14.32 0.65
C ARG A 181 26.87 -13.95 2.11
N LEU A 182 25.79 -13.54 2.78
CA LEU A 182 25.77 -13.23 4.20
C LEU A 182 25.52 -14.45 5.06
N THR A 183 24.53 -15.29 4.71
CA THR A 183 24.21 -16.51 5.46
C THR A 183 23.55 -17.56 4.56
N SER A 184 23.48 -18.79 5.06
CA SER A 184 22.79 -19.91 4.45
C SER A 184 22.18 -20.78 5.52
N GLN A 185 20.92 -21.17 5.32
CA GLN A 185 20.20 -22.04 6.22
C GLN A 185 19.50 -23.13 5.41
N ARG A 186 19.75 -24.40 5.77
CA ARG A 186 19.02 -25.51 5.16
C ARG A 186 17.58 -25.53 5.65
N VAL A 187 16.67 -25.78 4.73
CA VAL A 187 15.23 -25.87 4.98
C VAL A 187 14.64 -27.07 4.27
N THR A 188 13.49 -27.54 4.75
CA THR A 188 12.71 -28.59 4.11
C THR A 188 11.48 -27.96 3.48
N LEU A 189 11.27 -28.21 2.19
CA LEU A 189 10.07 -27.73 1.49
C LEU A 189 8.82 -28.49 1.95
N PRO A 190 7.66 -27.80 2.07
CA PRO A 190 6.39 -28.47 2.28
C PRO A 190 6.02 -29.32 1.05
N ASP A 191 5.06 -30.23 1.20
CA ASP A 191 4.51 -30.97 0.04
C ASP A 191 3.57 -30.08 -0.81
N SER A 192 2.96 -29.05 -0.22
CA SER A 192 2.16 -28.03 -0.89
C SER A 192 2.00 -26.78 -0.01
N GLY A 193 1.87 -25.60 -0.63
CA GLY A 193 1.57 -24.35 0.07
C GLY A 193 2.81 -23.69 0.69
N THR A 194 2.59 -22.75 1.63
CA THR A 194 3.62 -21.86 2.18
C THR A 194 3.86 -22.14 3.66
N ILE A 195 5.13 -22.16 4.08
CA ILE A 195 5.58 -22.20 5.47
C ILE A 195 6.56 -21.05 5.74
N SER A 196 6.86 -20.76 7.01
CA SER A 196 7.79 -19.68 7.39
C SER A 196 8.92 -20.17 8.30
N THR A 197 10.08 -19.54 8.20
CA THR A 197 11.22 -19.76 9.09
C THR A 197 11.90 -18.43 9.44
N GLU A 198 12.69 -18.42 10.53
CA GLU A 198 13.52 -17.27 10.88
C GLU A 198 14.95 -17.50 10.39
N VAL A 199 15.50 -16.48 9.72
CA VAL A 199 16.89 -16.42 9.28
C VAL A 199 17.57 -15.28 10.02
N THR A 200 18.66 -15.59 10.70
CA THR A 200 19.44 -14.62 11.47
C THR A 200 20.72 -14.25 10.72
N ILE A 201 20.97 -12.95 10.59
CA ILE A 201 22.15 -12.40 9.91
C ILE A 201 22.99 -11.69 10.98
N PRO A 202 24.27 -12.10 11.16
CA PRO A 202 25.18 -11.40 12.06
C PRO A 202 25.47 -9.99 11.55
N ASP A 203 25.46 -9.05 12.50
CA ASP A 203 25.75 -7.63 12.37
C ASP A 203 27.05 -7.32 11.59
N SER A 204 28.10 -8.09 11.86
CA SER A 204 29.44 -8.01 11.26
C SER A 204 29.48 -8.35 9.77
N ARG A 205 28.41 -8.90 9.19
CA ARG A 205 28.44 -9.40 7.80
C ARG A 205 27.99 -8.38 6.76
N ILE A 206 27.28 -7.31 7.16
CA ILE A 206 26.88 -6.25 6.22
C ILE A 206 28.10 -5.39 5.88
N PRO A 207 28.43 -5.25 4.57
CA PRO A 207 29.71 -4.69 4.17
C PRO A 207 29.81 -3.17 4.40
N ASN A 208 28.75 -2.41 4.19
CA ASN A 208 28.78 -0.94 4.19
C ASN A 208 27.56 -0.34 4.89
N PRO A 209 27.70 0.82 5.56
CA PRO A 209 26.57 1.58 6.08
C PRO A 209 25.70 2.19 4.95
N GLY A 210 24.52 2.68 5.32
CA GLY A 210 23.47 3.21 4.46
C GLY A 210 22.53 2.13 3.93
N TRP A 211 21.70 2.52 2.96
CA TRP A 211 20.77 1.61 2.28
C TRP A 211 21.48 0.46 1.54
N GLN A 212 21.13 -0.75 1.93
CA GLN A 212 21.48 -2.02 1.31
C GLN A 212 20.20 -2.74 0.91
N VAL A 213 20.29 -3.58 -0.12
CA VAL A 213 19.20 -4.50 -0.50
C VAL A 213 19.73 -5.91 -0.32
N LEU A 214 19.08 -6.65 0.57
CA LEU A 214 19.31 -8.06 0.77
C LEU A 214 18.54 -8.83 -0.29
N GLU A 215 19.18 -9.79 -0.95
CA GLU A 215 18.50 -10.79 -1.75
C GLU A 215 18.32 -12.04 -0.90
N VAL A 216 17.08 -12.49 -0.76
CA VAL A 216 16.73 -13.73 -0.07
C VAL A 216 16.29 -14.72 -1.13
N ARG A 217 17.13 -15.72 -1.38
CA ARG A 217 16.96 -16.69 -2.45
C ARG A 217 16.81 -18.10 -1.90
N LEU A 218 15.96 -18.89 -2.54
CA LEU A 218 15.85 -20.32 -2.35
C LEU A 218 16.75 -21.04 -3.35
N ASP A 219 17.75 -21.77 -2.84
CA ASP A 219 18.74 -22.48 -3.64
C ASP A 219 18.61 -24.01 -3.48
N GLY A 220 19.13 -24.74 -4.47
CA GLY A 220 19.22 -26.20 -4.43
C GLY A 220 17.97 -26.93 -4.92
N ILE A 221 17.05 -26.22 -5.54
CA ILE A 221 15.88 -26.75 -6.23
C ILE A 221 15.98 -26.38 -7.71
N SER A 222 15.51 -27.27 -8.57
CA SER A 222 15.25 -26.97 -9.96
C SER A 222 13.74 -27.03 -10.14
N ASP A 223 13.15 -25.94 -10.59
CA ASP A 223 11.74 -25.83 -10.93
C ASP A 223 11.55 -25.15 -12.28
N ALA A 224 10.31 -24.83 -12.64
CA ALA A 224 9.97 -24.26 -13.93
C ALA A 224 10.05 -22.72 -13.98
N GLU A 225 10.10 -22.03 -12.83
CA GLU A 225 9.96 -20.58 -12.75
C GLU A 225 10.97 -19.93 -11.78
N PRO A 226 12.27 -19.89 -12.15
CA PRO A 226 13.33 -19.44 -11.24
C PRO A 226 13.29 -17.93 -10.88
N ARG A 227 12.31 -17.17 -11.39
CA ARG A 227 12.18 -15.73 -11.14
C ARG A 227 11.49 -15.42 -9.81
N ASP A 228 10.73 -16.36 -9.25
CA ASP A 228 10.07 -16.23 -7.94
C ASP A 228 10.79 -16.99 -6.79
N ASP A 229 11.88 -17.70 -7.11
CA ASP A 229 12.89 -18.23 -6.18
C ASP A 229 13.48 -17.20 -5.21
N SER A 230 13.33 -15.90 -5.48
CA SER A 230 14.00 -14.84 -4.73
C SER A 230 13.10 -13.64 -4.47
N ARG A 231 13.34 -13.02 -3.31
CA ARG A 231 12.73 -11.76 -2.89
C ARG A 231 13.81 -10.78 -2.46
N LEU A 232 13.50 -9.50 -2.56
CA LEU A 232 14.38 -8.43 -2.13
C LEU A 232 13.91 -7.85 -0.79
N PHE A 233 14.85 -7.37 0.00
CA PHE A 233 14.56 -6.72 1.27
C PHE A 233 15.57 -5.58 1.54
N ALA A 234 15.10 -4.34 1.43
CA ALA A 234 15.86 -3.14 1.71
C ALA A 234 15.99 -2.90 3.22
N VAL A 235 17.22 -2.65 3.62
CA VAL A 235 17.63 -2.34 4.99
C VAL A 235 18.54 -1.12 4.97
N ASP A 236 18.29 -0.18 5.86
CA ASP A 236 19.15 0.96 6.13
C ASP A 236 20.02 0.67 7.35
N VAL A 237 21.33 0.63 7.12
CA VAL A 237 22.32 0.31 8.16
C VAL A 237 23.05 1.56 8.59
N SER A 238 22.69 2.09 9.75
CA SER A 238 23.34 3.27 10.30
C SER A 238 24.59 2.92 11.13
N LEU A 239 25.58 3.81 11.11
CA LEU A 239 26.77 3.68 11.95
C LEU A 239 26.45 3.88 13.44
N GLU A 240 25.49 4.75 13.73
CA GLU A 240 25.10 5.12 15.09
C GLU A 240 23.57 5.09 15.21
N PRO A 241 23.01 4.71 16.37
CA PRO A 241 21.57 4.79 16.59
C PRO A 241 21.11 6.24 16.56
N ALA A 242 20.00 6.52 15.89
CA ALA A 242 19.43 7.86 15.86
C ALA A 242 18.61 8.13 17.13
N ALA A 243 18.02 7.08 17.72
CA ALA A 243 17.35 7.13 19.00
C ALA A 243 17.81 6.00 19.94
N VAL A 244 17.97 6.31 21.23
CA VAL A 244 18.27 5.31 22.28
C VAL A 244 17.20 5.36 23.35
N ILE A 245 16.64 4.21 23.71
CA ILE A 245 15.66 4.05 24.79
C ILE A 245 16.32 3.38 25.98
N PHE A 246 16.24 4.02 27.14
CA PHE A 246 16.55 3.46 28.44
C PHE A 246 15.24 3.17 29.17
N ALA A 247 14.89 1.89 29.29
CA ALA A 247 13.68 1.45 29.97
C ALA A 247 13.99 0.84 31.33
N SER A 248 13.46 1.45 32.39
CA SER A 248 13.74 1.07 33.76
C SER A 248 12.51 1.27 34.66
N PRO A 249 11.77 0.22 35.04
CA PRO A 249 11.92 -1.16 34.55
C PRO A 249 11.50 -1.28 33.07
N PRO A 250 11.84 -2.39 32.40
CA PRO A 250 11.25 -2.71 31.10
C PRO A 250 9.73 -2.85 31.22
N ASP A 251 8.99 -2.11 30.38
CA ASP A 251 7.53 -2.12 30.33
C ASP A 251 7.00 -2.19 28.89
N TRP A 252 5.68 -2.28 28.76
CA TRP A 252 5.02 -2.33 27.45
C TRP A 252 5.14 -1.00 26.70
N GLU A 253 5.18 0.12 27.42
CA GLU A 253 5.41 1.46 26.87
C GLU A 253 6.71 1.47 26.06
N ALA A 254 7.82 1.02 26.62
CA ALA A 254 9.11 0.97 25.93
C ALA A 254 9.06 0.13 24.64
N ARG A 255 8.40 -1.04 24.70
CA ARG A 255 8.33 -1.98 23.57
C ARG A 255 7.52 -1.41 22.39
N PHE A 256 6.33 -0.85 22.66
CA PHE A 256 5.50 -0.26 21.62
C PHE A 256 6.09 1.05 21.08
N LEU A 257 6.76 1.83 21.94
CA LEU A 257 7.46 3.03 21.53
C LEU A 257 8.62 2.71 20.58
N ALA A 258 9.46 1.72 20.91
CA ALA A 258 10.57 1.29 20.06
C ALA A 258 10.08 0.90 18.65
N ARG A 259 9.05 0.05 18.57
CA ARG A 259 8.43 -0.35 17.30
C ARG A 259 7.92 0.85 16.51
N THR A 260 7.19 1.75 17.17
CA THR A 260 6.58 2.91 16.51
C THR A 260 7.63 3.90 16.00
N LEU A 261 8.72 4.10 16.74
CA LEU A 261 9.84 4.94 16.31
C LEU A 261 10.56 4.36 15.07
N SER A 262 10.79 3.04 15.05
CA SER A 262 11.35 2.38 13.87
C SER A 262 10.42 2.48 12.65
N ASP A 263 9.11 2.33 12.85
CA ASP A 263 8.13 2.29 11.76
C ASP A 263 7.75 3.68 11.23
N VAL A 264 7.51 4.64 12.14
CA VAL A 264 6.94 5.96 11.81
C VAL A 264 8.03 7.00 11.65
N ALA A 265 8.99 7.03 12.57
CA ALA A 265 10.08 8.00 12.53
C ALA A 265 11.26 7.52 11.66
N ARG A 266 11.23 6.25 11.22
CA ARG A 266 12.29 5.63 10.39
C ARG A 266 13.68 5.82 10.98
N LEU A 267 13.76 5.81 12.32
CA LEU A 267 14.99 6.00 13.06
C LEU A 267 15.56 4.62 13.41
N PRO A 268 16.87 4.40 13.28
CA PRO A 268 17.52 3.27 13.95
C PRO A 268 17.41 3.48 15.47
N VAL A 269 16.65 2.60 16.13
CA VAL A 269 16.38 2.64 17.57
C VAL A 269 17.16 1.55 18.28
N ARG A 270 17.92 1.93 19.31
CA ARG A 270 18.53 0.96 20.23
C ARG A 270 17.85 1.01 21.59
N VAL A 271 17.54 -0.16 22.16
CA VAL A 271 16.83 -0.28 23.43
C VAL A 271 17.74 -0.94 24.46
N PHE A 272 17.89 -0.29 25.61
CA PHE A 272 18.53 -0.85 26.80
C PHE A 272 17.50 -0.95 27.90
N VAL A 273 17.50 -2.09 28.58
CA VAL A 273 16.57 -2.39 29.68
C VAL A 273 17.34 -2.60 30.97
N GLU A 274 16.88 -1.98 32.05
CA GLU A 274 17.41 -2.23 33.39
C GLU A 274 16.59 -3.33 34.05
N THR A 275 17.15 -4.55 34.11
CA THR A 275 16.44 -5.70 34.72
C THR A 275 16.57 -5.72 36.24
N GLU A 276 17.67 -5.17 36.76
CA GLU A 276 17.97 -4.99 38.18
C GLU A 276 18.68 -3.64 38.34
N ALA A 277 18.56 -2.98 39.49
CA ALA A 277 19.16 -1.66 39.69
C ALA A 277 20.66 -1.64 39.35
N GLY A 278 21.06 -0.76 38.43
CA GLY A 278 22.41 -0.61 37.90
C GLY A 278 22.82 -1.66 36.86
N ARG A 279 22.00 -2.67 36.56
CA ARG A 279 22.32 -3.76 35.62
C ARG A 279 21.52 -3.62 34.33
N TRP A 280 22.17 -3.01 33.35
CA TRP A 280 21.63 -2.81 32.03
C TRP A 280 21.90 -3.99 31.10
N ARG A 281 20.93 -4.26 30.24
CA ARG A 281 20.99 -5.28 29.20
C ARG A 281 20.50 -4.73 27.88
N ASP A 282 20.98 -5.32 26.80
CA ASP A 282 20.45 -5.06 25.47
C ASP A 282 19.00 -5.58 25.37
N GLY A 283 18.09 -4.75 24.88
CA GLY A 283 16.65 -5.04 24.87
C GLY A 283 16.25 -6.16 23.91
N ALA A 284 17.08 -6.50 22.91
CA ALA A 284 16.79 -7.55 21.93
C ALA A 284 17.43 -8.89 22.32
N THR A 285 18.66 -8.86 22.83
CA THR A 285 19.45 -10.06 23.14
C THR A 285 19.49 -10.41 24.62
N LEU A 286 19.14 -9.46 25.50
CA LEU A 286 19.29 -9.53 26.96
C LEU A 286 20.74 -9.75 27.42
N ALA A 287 21.71 -9.53 26.54
CA ALA A 287 23.13 -9.56 26.88
C ALA A 287 23.46 -8.41 27.85
N PRO A 288 24.30 -8.63 28.87
CA PRO A 288 24.77 -7.56 29.74
C PRO A 288 25.51 -6.47 28.96
N VAL A 289 25.25 -5.20 29.30
CA VAL A 289 25.86 -4.03 28.65
C VAL A 289 26.63 -3.21 29.67
N ALA A 290 27.87 -2.84 29.34
CA ALA A 290 28.70 -2.03 30.21
C ALA A 290 28.31 -0.55 30.18
N ALA A 291 28.46 0.18 31.30
CA ALA A 291 28.12 1.59 31.39
C ALA A 291 28.78 2.47 30.31
N ALA A 292 30.04 2.17 29.95
CA ALA A 292 30.76 2.86 28.89
C ALA A 292 30.08 2.74 27.51
N GLU A 293 29.42 1.62 27.22
CA GLU A 293 28.66 1.42 25.99
C GLU A 293 27.34 2.20 26.02
N LEU A 294 26.64 2.23 27.17
CA LEU A 294 25.43 3.03 27.36
C LEU A 294 25.72 4.53 27.13
N THR A 295 26.79 5.05 27.74
CA THR A 295 27.22 6.45 27.55
C THR A 295 27.58 6.72 26.10
N ARG A 296 28.30 5.80 25.44
CA ARG A 296 28.68 5.94 24.03
C ARG A 296 27.44 6.01 23.14
N ALA A 297 26.53 5.05 23.28
CA ALA A 297 25.30 5.00 22.50
C ALA A 297 24.43 6.25 22.71
N ALA A 298 24.27 6.70 23.96
CA ALA A 298 23.52 7.91 24.27
C ALA A 298 24.17 9.18 23.70
N SER A 299 25.51 9.26 23.73
CA SER A 299 26.25 10.42 23.19
C SER A 299 26.21 10.52 21.67
N ALA A 300 26.09 9.38 20.98
CA ALA A 300 25.94 9.30 19.53
C ALA A 300 24.50 9.54 19.08
N ALA A 301 23.52 9.21 19.93
CA ALA A 301 22.12 9.36 19.62
C ALA A 301 21.67 10.81 19.54
N ARG A 302 20.78 11.09 18.59
CA ARG A 302 20.16 12.41 18.43
C ARG A 302 18.96 12.60 19.35
N LEU A 303 18.33 11.49 19.71
CA LEU A 303 17.22 11.41 20.66
C LEU A 303 17.53 10.37 21.74
N VAL A 304 17.46 10.78 23.01
CA VAL A 304 17.56 9.87 24.15
C VAL A 304 16.20 9.83 24.85
N ILE A 305 15.70 8.62 25.12
CA ILE A 305 14.39 8.39 25.70
C ILE A 305 14.59 7.65 27.03
N ALA A 306 14.00 8.16 28.10
CA ALA A 306 14.03 7.54 29.42
C ALA A 306 12.59 7.21 29.85
N THR A 307 12.26 5.93 29.95
CA THR A 307 10.92 5.44 30.31
C THR A 307 10.94 4.61 31.59
N GLY A 308 9.82 4.61 32.31
CA GLY A 308 9.72 3.98 33.64
C GLY A 308 10.00 4.98 34.76
N ASP A 309 11.19 4.89 35.36
CA ASP A 309 11.79 5.88 36.24
C ASP A 309 12.91 6.64 35.49
N PRO A 310 12.61 7.82 34.91
CA PRO A 310 13.60 8.58 34.17
C PRO A 310 14.80 9.01 35.01
N GLY A 311 14.67 9.01 36.34
CA GLY A 311 15.75 9.31 37.28
C GLY A 311 16.97 8.41 37.08
N ARG A 312 16.74 7.13 36.77
CA ARG A 312 17.81 6.13 36.60
C ARG A 312 18.60 6.27 35.31
N ALA A 313 18.02 6.91 34.29
CA ALA A 313 18.71 7.16 33.02
C ALA A 313 19.31 8.57 32.93
N ARG A 314 19.16 9.41 33.98
CA ARG A 314 19.55 10.85 33.94
C ARG A 314 20.99 11.07 33.48
N GLU A 315 21.91 10.22 33.92
CA GLU A 315 23.32 10.30 33.57
C GLU A 315 23.60 10.17 32.05
N PHE A 316 22.71 9.51 31.31
CA PHE A 316 22.84 9.31 29.86
C PHE A 316 22.12 10.39 29.04
N THR A 317 21.29 11.24 29.67
CA THR A 317 20.42 12.19 28.94
C THR A 317 21.06 13.54 28.62
N ALA A 318 22.34 13.77 28.93
CA ALA A 318 22.90 15.13 29.06
C ALA A 318 23.06 15.96 27.77
N ARG A 319 23.21 15.35 26.58
CA ARG A 319 23.70 16.07 25.36
C ARG A 319 22.75 16.14 24.17
N SER A 320 21.71 15.32 24.14
CA SER A 320 20.83 15.13 22.95
C SER A 320 19.40 15.60 23.23
N ALA A 321 18.51 15.63 22.23
CA ALA A 321 17.09 15.85 22.51
C ALA A 321 16.58 14.74 23.45
N VAL A 322 15.72 15.07 24.42
CA VAL A 322 15.30 14.12 25.47
C VAL A 322 13.80 13.94 25.52
N LEU A 323 13.34 12.69 25.52
CA LEU A 323 11.98 12.32 25.89
C LEU A 323 11.98 11.64 27.26
N LEU A 324 11.33 12.27 28.23
CA LEU A 324 11.11 11.70 29.56
C LEU A 324 9.71 11.10 29.62
N TRP A 325 9.60 9.83 29.97
CA TRP A 325 8.32 9.13 30.04
C TRP A 325 8.15 8.38 31.36
N PRO A 326 7.91 9.10 32.47
CA PRO A 326 7.64 8.44 33.74
C PRO A 326 6.33 7.64 33.68
N THR A 327 6.34 6.38 34.13
CA THR A 327 5.15 5.52 34.14
C THR A 327 4.60 5.24 35.55
N ASN A 328 5.27 5.72 36.60
CA ASN A 328 4.92 5.56 38.01
C ASN A 328 3.92 6.62 38.53
N GLY A 329 2.84 6.86 37.77
CA GLY A 329 1.86 7.93 38.05
C GLY A 329 0.71 7.54 38.99
N GLN A 330 -0.16 8.50 39.26
CA GLN A 330 -1.44 8.26 39.94
C GLN A 330 -2.35 7.39 39.06
N ALA A 331 -2.67 6.19 39.52
CA ALA A 331 -3.56 5.26 38.82
C ALA A 331 -4.98 5.82 38.64
N GLY A 332 -5.62 5.47 37.53
CA GLY A 332 -7.00 5.81 37.23
C GLY A 332 -7.28 5.85 35.72
N ASP A 333 -8.54 6.02 35.34
CA ASP A 333 -8.91 6.21 33.94
C ASP A 333 -8.76 7.68 33.55
N TRP A 334 -7.62 7.99 32.94
CA TRP A 334 -7.28 9.33 32.47
C TRP A 334 -7.60 9.47 30.97
N TYR A 335 -8.63 10.26 30.67
CA TYR A 335 -9.08 10.49 29.30
C TYR A 335 -8.27 11.62 28.69
N VAL A 336 -7.57 11.32 27.60
CA VAL A 336 -6.70 12.28 26.92
C VAL A 336 -7.52 13.24 26.07
N GLU A 337 -7.17 14.52 26.15
CA GLU A 337 -7.75 15.60 25.39
C GLU A 337 -6.65 16.50 24.80
N ARG A 338 -6.94 17.12 23.66
CA ARG A 338 -6.05 18.12 23.05
C ARG A 338 -6.41 19.52 23.59
N PRO A 339 -5.46 20.24 24.20
CA PRO A 339 -5.66 21.64 24.57
C PRO A 339 -5.97 22.51 23.33
N PRO A 340 -6.76 23.61 23.48
CA PRO A 340 -7.10 24.50 22.38
C PRO A 340 -5.87 25.07 21.64
N SER A 341 -4.80 25.41 22.38
CA SER A 341 -3.55 25.98 21.86
C SER A 341 -2.40 24.97 21.87
N SER A 342 -2.63 23.75 21.33
CA SER A 342 -1.60 22.73 21.23
C SER A 342 -0.70 22.93 19.99
N PRO A 343 0.63 22.84 20.10
CA PRO A 343 1.53 22.82 18.95
C PRO A 343 1.31 21.60 18.04
N PHE A 344 0.63 20.55 18.51
CA PHE A 344 0.32 19.36 17.73
C PHE A 344 -1.03 19.43 17.01
N THR A 345 -1.64 20.62 16.93
CA THR A 345 -2.99 20.79 16.35
C THR A 345 -3.10 20.24 14.93
N ALA A 346 -2.15 20.55 14.05
CA ALA A 346 -2.18 20.06 12.68
C ALA A 346 -1.95 18.53 12.62
N ALA A 347 -0.96 18.02 13.34
CA ALA A 347 -0.60 16.60 13.35
C ALA A 347 -1.68 15.69 13.94
N LEU A 348 -2.52 16.23 14.83
CA LEU A 348 -3.58 15.49 15.53
C LEU A 348 -4.98 15.83 15.02
N ALA A 349 -5.08 16.46 13.85
CA ALA A 349 -6.35 16.68 13.18
C ALA A 349 -7.02 15.33 12.88
N GLY A 350 -8.32 15.22 13.19
CA GLY A 350 -9.12 14.01 12.93
C GLY A 350 -8.94 12.86 13.94
N VAL A 351 -8.13 13.03 15.00
CA VAL A 351 -8.03 12.03 16.07
C VAL A 351 -9.36 11.93 16.85
N PRO A 352 -9.99 10.73 16.94
CA PRO A 352 -11.26 10.57 17.66
C PRO A 352 -11.02 10.38 19.17
N TRP A 353 -10.70 11.47 19.87
CA TRP A 353 -10.31 11.48 21.30
C TRP A 353 -11.25 10.70 22.22
N ASP A 354 -12.57 10.81 22.00
CA ASP A 354 -13.58 10.12 22.82
C ASP A 354 -13.58 8.60 22.69
N SER A 355 -13.00 8.08 21.61
CA SER A 355 -12.91 6.65 21.31
C SER A 355 -11.57 6.03 21.72
N LEU A 356 -10.62 6.83 22.20
CA LEU A 356 -9.31 6.34 22.63
C LEU A 356 -9.42 5.66 24.00
N PRO A 357 -8.71 4.54 24.24
CA PRO A 357 -8.58 3.97 25.57
C PRO A 357 -8.03 5.01 26.57
N PRO A 358 -8.50 5.05 27.83
CA PRO A 358 -7.90 5.94 28.81
C PRO A 358 -6.46 5.52 29.12
N ALA A 359 -5.62 6.50 29.42
CA ALA A 359 -4.34 6.29 30.09
C ALA A 359 -4.60 5.74 31.49
N THR A 360 -3.76 4.83 31.96
CA THR A 360 -3.98 4.07 33.21
C THR A 360 -3.38 4.74 34.42
N ALA A 361 -2.44 5.67 34.22
CA ALA A 361 -1.87 6.48 35.27
C ALA A 361 -1.34 7.81 34.72
N VAL A 362 -1.32 8.86 35.55
CA VAL A 362 -0.68 10.14 35.22
C VAL A 362 0.27 10.56 36.33
N THR A 363 1.55 10.78 35.99
CA THR A 363 2.56 11.33 36.89
C THR A 363 2.35 12.83 37.02
N MET A 364 2.19 13.30 38.25
CA MET A 364 2.00 14.72 38.53
C MET A 364 3.38 15.39 38.63
N PRO A 365 3.67 16.43 37.83
CA PRO A 365 4.87 17.22 38.02
C PRO A 365 4.85 17.87 39.42
N ALA A 366 6.03 18.01 40.05
CA ALA A 366 6.15 18.81 41.26
C ALA A 366 5.70 20.26 40.98
N ARG A 367 5.09 20.94 41.97
CA ARG A 367 4.46 22.28 41.81
C ARG A 367 5.39 23.37 41.24
N ASP A 368 6.70 23.16 41.27
CA ASP A 368 7.73 24.07 40.71
C ASP A 368 8.16 23.74 39.27
N SER A 369 7.42 22.90 38.55
CA SER A 369 7.75 22.55 37.16
C SER A 369 7.53 23.76 36.24
N ASN A 370 8.62 24.20 35.61
CA ASN A 370 8.81 25.41 34.81
C ASN A 370 7.57 26.00 34.12
N ARG A 371 7.25 27.27 34.41
CA ARG A 371 6.18 28.07 33.77
C ARG A 371 6.37 28.28 32.25
N THR A 372 7.49 27.86 31.69
CA THR A 372 7.88 28.01 30.27
C THR A 372 7.54 26.80 29.40
N ALA A 373 7.07 25.69 29.97
CA ALA A 373 6.74 24.49 29.20
C ALA A 373 5.39 24.65 28.47
N THR A 374 5.37 24.36 27.16
CA THR A 374 4.15 24.37 26.35
C THR A 374 3.42 23.04 26.49
N VAL A 375 2.11 23.09 26.76
CA VAL A 375 1.28 21.88 26.90
C VAL A 375 0.78 21.42 25.53
N ALA A 376 1.16 20.20 25.13
CA ALA A 376 0.73 19.61 23.88
C ALA A 376 -0.50 18.71 24.03
N LEU A 377 -0.60 17.98 25.13
CA LEU A 377 -1.76 17.15 25.49
C LEU A 377 -2.06 17.25 26.98
N ALA A 378 -3.34 17.10 27.32
CA ALA A 378 -3.82 17.03 28.69
C ALA A 378 -4.69 15.79 28.89
N ALA A 379 -4.96 15.43 30.15
CA ALA A 379 -5.90 14.36 30.48
C ALA A 379 -6.74 14.70 31.70
N ARG A 380 -7.96 14.14 31.76
CA ARG A 380 -8.88 14.28 32.89
C ARG A 380 -9.19 12.93 33.51
N LEU A 381 -9.09 12.86 34.82
CA LEU A 381 -9.48 11.67 35.58
C LEU A 381 -11.00 11.49 35.48
N ALA A 382 -11.44 10.33 34.97
CA ALA A 382 -12.84 9.99 34.80
C ALA A 382 -13.65 11.06 34.04
N ARG A 383 -13.02 11.80 33.10
CA ARG A 383 -13.62 12.94 32.35
C ARG A 383 -14.13 14.08 33.24
N ARG A 384 -13.67 14.16 34.49
CA ARG A 384 -14.09 15.15 35.49
C ARG A 384 -12.90 15.93 36.03
N GLY A 385 -13.20 17.04 36.71
CA GLY A 385 -12.20 17.86 37.38
C GLY A 385 -11.25 18.59 36.42
N GLN A 386 -10.12 19.07 36.94
CA GLN A 386 -9.15 19.86 36.20
C GLN A 386 -8.34 18.99 35.22
N ALA A 387 -8.19 19.45 33.99
CA ALA A 387 -7.28 18.85 33.01
C ALA A 387 -5.82 18.93 33.51
N ARG A 388 -5.11 17.81 33.45
CA ARG A 388 -3.70 17.71 33.83
C ARG A 388 -2.84 17.63 32.56
N PRO A 389 -1.80 18.46 32.41
CA PRO A 389 -0.83 18.30 31.34
C PRO A 389 -0.23 16.89 31.38
N ILE A 390 -0.29 16.18 30.25
CA ILE A 390 0.32 14.86 30.11
C ILE A 390 1.41 14.81 29.06
N VAL A 391 1.43 15.80 28.14
CA VAL A 391 2.56 16.01 27.24
C VAL A 391 2.97 17.47 27.32
N THR A 392 4.20 17.70 27.75
CA THR A 392 4.79 19.04 27.83
C THR A 392 6.06 19.11 27.01
N LEU A 393 6.29 20.28 26.42
CA LEU A 393 7.39 20.56 25.51
C LEU A 393 8.17 21.76 26.04
N GLU A 394 9.48 21.62 26.19
CA GLU A 394 10.33 22.65 26.76
C GLU A 394 11.70 22.74 26.07
N GLN A 395 12.18 23.95 25.83
CA GLN A 395 13.56 24.17 25.39
C GLN A 395 14.40 24.66 26.57
N ARG A 396 15.45 23.91 26.91
CA ARG A 396 16.41 24.22 27.99
C ARG A 396 17.82 24.23 27.43
N ASP A 397 18.55 25.33 27.60
CA ASP A 397 19.97 25.44 27.21
C ASP A 397 20.23 25.00 25.75
N GLY A 398 19.35 25.39 24.83
CA GLY A 398 19.42 25.02 23.41
C GLY A 398 18.94 23.60 23.06
N ARG A 399 18.66 22.77 24.07
CA ARG A 399 18.15 21.40 23.92
C ARG A 399 16.63 21.35 24.04
N ARG A 400 15.98 20.52 23.23
CA ARG A 400 14.53 20.24 23.32
C ARG A 400 14.28 19.04 24.24
N VAL A 401 13.36 19.21 25.17
CA VAL A 401 12.94 18.21 26.16
C VAL A 401 11.43 18.07 26.09
N ALA A 402 10.95 16.86 25.86
CA ALA A 402 9.53 16.51 25.95
C ALA A 402 9.32 15.60 27.15
N SER A 403 8.20 15.78 27.84
CA SER A 403 7.78 14.91 28.93
C SER A 403 6.41 14.32 28.62
N VAL A 404 6.29 12.99 28.65
CA VAL A 404 5.02 12.27 28.55
C VAL A 404 4.74 11.65 29.91
N THR A 405 3.83 12.24 30.68
CA THR A 405 3.54 11.82 32.05
C THR A 405 2.33 10.90 32.15
N ALA A 406 1.88 10.31 31.04
CA ALA A 406 0.78 9.35 31.01
C ALA A 406 1.29 7.93 30.72
N ALA A 407 0.89 6.97 31.55
CA ALA A 407 1.12 5.54 31.34
C ALA A 407 -0.09 4.87 30.68
N GLY A 408 0.11 3.70 30.09
CA GLY A 408 -0.92 2.88 29.45
C GLY A 408 -1.24 3.28 28.01
N LEU A 409 -0.51 4.23 27.42
CA LEU A 409 -0.75 4.68 26.04
C LEU A 409 -0.42 3.60 24.99
N TRP A 410 0.41 2.61 25.32
CA TRP A 410 0.67 1.46 24.44
C TRP A 410 -0.60 0.72 24.01
N ARG A 411 -1.67 0.80 24.83
CA ARG A 411 -2.97 0.19 24.53
C ARG A 411 -3.61 0.78 23.27
N TRP A 412 -3.26 2.01 22.91
CA TRP A 412 -3.71 2.65 21.67
C TRP A 412 -3.11 1.93 20.46
N ALA A 413 -1.79 1.71 20.48
CA ALA A 413 -1.10 0.94 19.44
C ALA A 413 -1.56 -0.52 19.40
N PHE A 414 -1.77 -1.15 20.57
CA PHE A 414 -2.20 -2.55 20.64
C PHE A 414 -3.62 -2.78 20.10
N ARG A 415 -4.56 -1.83 20.26
CA ARG A 415 -5.93 -1.99 19.77
C ARG A 415 -6.07 -1.92 18.24
N GLY A 416 -5.09 -1.36 17.53
CA GLY A 416 -5.17 -1.16 16.09
C GLY A 416 -6.10 -0.02 15.65
N GLY A 417 -6.29 0.11 14.34
CA GLY A 417 -7.25 1.02 13.73
C GLY A 417 -7.00 2.49 14.06
N ALA A 418 -8.07 3.24 14.36
CA ALA A 418 -7.97 4.68 14.64
C ALA A 418 -7.16 5.00 15.91
N ALA A 419 -7.17 4.11 16.91
CA ALA A 419 -6.38 4.31 18.13
C ALA A 419 -4.88 4.14 17.86
N GLU A 420 -4.50 3.16 17.05
CA GLU A 420 -3.11 3.00 16.61
C GLU A 420 -2.67 4.22 15.80
N GLN A 421 -3.50 4.69 14.87
CA GLN A 421 -3.18 5.89 14.09
C GLN A 421 -2.97 7.11 14.99
N ALA A 422 -3.80 7.28 16.03
CA ALA A 422 -3.63 8.35 17.01
C ALA A 422 -2.29 8.24 17.77
N TYR A 423 -1.91 7.02 18.20
CA TYR A 423 -0.61 6.78 18.84
C TYR A 423 0.54 7.14 17.90
N ARG A 424 0.50 6.66 16.65
CA ARG A 424 1.51 6.94 15.61
C ARG A 424 1.63 8.45 15.36
N SER A 425 0.53 9.18 15.25
CA SER A 425 0.54 10.64 15.07
C SER A 425 1.12 11.39 16.27
N VAL A 426 0.82 10.98 17.51
CA VAL A 426 1.40 11.59 18.73
C VAL A 426 2.91 11.38 18.77
N ILE A 427 3.38 10.15 18.53
CA ILE A 427 4.81 9.85 18.53
C ILE A 427 5.53 10.59 17.39
N ALA A 428 4.95 10.65 16.19
CA ALA A 428 5.51 11.41 15.07
C ALA A 428 5.67 12.90 15.43
N ALA A 429 4.63 13.52 15.98
CA ALA A 429 4.65 14.93 16.37
C ALA A 429 5.69 15.22 17.48
N LEU A 430 5.83 14.29 18.44
CA LEU A 430 6.85 14.38 19.49
C LEU A 430 8.26 14.32 18.92
N VAL A 431 8.54 13.37 18.04
CA VAL A 431 9.86 13.20 17.42
C VAL A 431 10.22 14.39 16.55
N ASP A 432 9.28 14.85 15.72
CA ASP A 432 9.46 16.02 14.86
C ASP A 432 9.78 17.26 15.69
N TRP A 433 9.02 17.49 16.76
CA TRP A 433 9.31 18.59 17.68
C TRP A 433 10.65 18.39 18.40
N LEU A 434 11.00 17.20 18.89
CA LEU A 434 12.25 16.96 19.62
C LEU A 434 13.49 17.15 18.75
N LEU A 435 13.44 16.70 17.50
CA LEU A 435 14.58 16.74 16.58
C LEU A 435 14.67 18.08 15.81
N GLY A 436 13.58 18.87 15.79
CA GLY A 436 13.53 20.21 15.20
C GLY A 436 13.93 20.28 13.73
N GLU A 437 14.37 21.45 13.25
CA GLU A 437 14.87 21.58 11.88
C GLU A 437 16.07 20.67 11.60
N GLN A 438 16.81 20.23 12.62
CA GLN A 438 17.90 19.26 12.48
C GLN A 438 17.41 17.84 12.20
N ALA A 439 16.10 17.52 12.26
CA ALA A 439 15.49 16.23 11.93
C ALA A 439 15.71 15.82 10.46
N ALA A 440 16.90 15.32 10.13
CA ALA A 440 17.18 14.72 8.82
C ALA A 440 16.27 13.53 8.46
N GLY A 441 15.44 13.02 9.39
CA GLY A 441 14.44 11.98 9.12
C GLY A 441 13.01 12.47 8.80
N SER A 442 12.70 13.76 8.99
CA SER A 442 11.34 14.34 8.80
C SER A 442 11.26 15.31 7.59
N ARG A 443 12.40 15.63 6.95
CA ARG A 443 12.46 16.55 5.80
C ARG A 443 12.00 15.94 4.48
N GLU A 444 11.66 14.66 4.46
CA GLU A 444 11.21 14.02 3.23
C GLU A 444 9.83 14.56 2.86
N ARG A 445 9.74 15.35 1.78
CA ARG A 445 8.45 15.82 1.28
C ARG A 445 7.67 14.72 0.62
N THR A 446 8.38 13.71 0.14
CA THR A 446 7.80 12.51 -0.43
C THR A 446 8.62 11.29 -0.11
N ILE A 447 7.92 10.18 0.12
CA ILE A 447 8.52 8.90 0.49
C ILE A 447 7.90 7.77 -0.35
N PRO A 448 8.63 6.69 -0.62
CA PRO A 448 8.03 5.49 -1.18
C PRO A 448 7.13 4.83 -0.12
N GLU A 449 5.94 4.37 -0.53
CA GLU A 449 5.02 3.60 0.32
C GLU A 449 5.60 2.20 0.63
N SER A 450 6.32 1.61 -0.33
CA SER A 450 7.11 0.40 -0.15
C SER A 450 8.49 0.56 -0.81
N PHE A 451 9.53 -0.01 -0.20
CA PHE A 451 10.87 -0.01 -0.77
C PHE A 451 11.08 -1.10 -1.81
N GLU A 452 10.29 -2.17 -1.74
CA GLU A 452 10.30 -3.27 -2.71
C GLU A 452 8.90 -3.44 -3.29
N VAL A 453 8.84 -3.69 -4.60
CA VAL A 453 7.60 -4.02 -5.30
C VAL A 453 7.83 -5.19 -6.24
N ALA A 454 6.80 -6.01 -6.42
CA ALA A 454 6.84 -7.11 -7.38
C ALA A 454 6.93 -6.58 -8.83
N ASN A 455 7.46 -7.42 -9.72
CA ASN A 455 7.59 -7.13 -11.14
C ASN A 455 6.24 -6.73 -11.75
N GLY A 456 6.25 -5.70 -12.58
CA GLY A 456 5.08 -5.20 -13.29
C GLY A 456 4.10 -4.39 -12.43
N LEU A 457 4.40 -4.17 -11.14
CA LEU A 457 3.68 -3.23 -10.28
C LEU A 457 4.46 -1.90 -10.14
N PRO A 458 3.76 -0.75 -10.06
CA PRO A 458 4.43 0.53 -9.88
C PRO A 458 4.88 0.74 -8.45
N ILE A 459 6.00 1.44 -8.28
CA ILE A 459 6.38 2.02 -6.99
C ILE A 459 5.45 3.21 -6.74
N VAL A 460 4.74 3.18 -5.62
CA VAL A 460 3.86 4.27 -5.19
C VAL A 460 4.62 5.18 -4.23
N TRP A 461 4.60 6.46 -4.53
CA TRP A 461 5.18 7.52 -3.73
C TRP A 461 4.06 8.34 -3.10
N ARG A 462 4.25 8.73 -1.85
CA ARG A 462 3.28 9.53 -1.09
C ARG A 462 3.87 10.88 -0.73
N TRP A 463 3.07 11.94 -0.86
CA TRP A 463 3.38 13.26 -0.34
C TRP A 463 3.18 13.29 1.17
N THR A 464 4.20 13.75 1.89
CA THR A 464 4.24 13.78 3.37
C THR A 464 4.37 15.19 3.91
N SER A 465 4.78 16.15 3.08
CA SER A 465 4.87 17.54 3.52
C SER A 465 3.48 18.17 3.67
N SER A 466 3.39 19.19 4.52
CA SER A 466 2.16 19.93 4.80
C SER A 466 1.78 20.94 3.70
N ASP A 467 2.68 21.19 2.75
CA ASP A 467 2.44 22.04 1.59
C ASP A 467 1.70 21.27 0.46
N THR A 468 1.27 22.00 -0.56
CA THR A 468 0.57 21.40 -1.71
C THR A 468 1.50 20.52 -2.53
N ALA A 469 1.05 19.30 -2.82
CA ALA A 469 1.78 18.36 -3.66
C ALA A 469 2.08 18.98 -5.05
N ARG A 470 3.32 18.83 -5.50
CA ARG A 470 3.83 19.34 -6.77
C ARG A 470 4.70 18.29 -7.45
N PRO A 471 4.87 18.34 -8.78
CA PRO A 471 5.78 17.43 -9.47
C PRO A 471 7.21 17.53 -8.91
N VAL A 472 7.87 16.38 -8.71
CA VAL A 472 9.25 16.30 -8.19
C VAL A 472 10.10 15.48 -9.15
N GLY A 473 11.24 16.02 -9.58
CA GLY A 473 12.21 15.28 -10.39
C GLY A 473 12.89 14.19 -9.55
N ILE A 474 13.06 13.01 -10.14
CA ILE A 474 13.75 11.87 -9.53
C ILE A 474 14.90 11.44 -10.43
N THR A 475 16.08 11.27 -9.85
CA THR A 475 17.22 10.63 -10.52
C THR A 475 17.38 9.22 -9.95
N LEU A 476 17.44 8.22 -10.82
CA LEU A 476 17.55 6.80 -10.48
C LEU A 476 18.86 6.24 -11.01
N ARG A 477 19.64 5.62 -10.14
CA ARG A 477 20.89 4.95 -10.51
C ARG A 477 20.79 3.45 -10.24
N SER A 478 21.00 2.64 -11.27
CA SER A 478 21.07 1.18 -11.21
C SER A 478 22.35 0.72 -11.91
N GLY A 479 23.29 0.13 -11.18
CA GLY A 479 24.63 -0.20 -11.70
C GLY A 479 25.32 1.02 -12.32
N ALA A 480 25.70 0.90 -13.60
CA ALA A 480 26.29 1.99 -14.39
C ALA A 480 25.25 2.91 -15.07
N THR A 481 23.97 2.52 -15.06
CA THR A 481 22.90 3.29 -15.68
C THR A 481 22.35 4.35 -14.73
N THR A 482 22.14 5.55 -15.25
CA THR A 482 21.45 6.64 -14.55
C THR A 482 20.32 7.14 -15.44
N GLY A 483 19.10 7.18 -14.89
CA GLY A 483 17.91 7.71 -15.54
C GLY A 483 17.29 8.83 -14.72
N THR A 484 16.46 9.65 -15.36
CA THR A 484 15.71 10.72 -14.71
C THR A 484 14.24 10.63 -15.08
N ASP A 485 13.36 10.87 -14.12
CA ASP A 485 11.91 10.94 -14.34
C ASP A 485 11.30 12.05 -13.45
N THR A 486 9.97 12.18 -13.45
CA THR A 486 9.21 13.10 -12.61
C THR A 486 8.06 12.39 -11.93
N LEU A 487 8.07 12.42 -10.60
CA LEU A 487 6.94 12.00 -9.76
C LEU A 487 5.82 13.03 -9.90
N ARG A 488 4.70 12.61 -10.48
CA ARG A 488 3.50 13.44 -10.67
C ARG A 488 2.43 12.98 -9.69
N PHE A 489 2.14 13.82 -8.70
CA PHE A 489 1.19 13.50 -7.65
C PHE A 489 -0.24 13.81 -8.08
N ASP A 490 -1.16 12.90 -7.76
CA ASP A 490 -2.59 13.09 -7.92
C ASP A 490 -3.19 13.94 -6.77
N ALA A 491 -4.51 14.16 -6.81
CA ALA A 491 -5.22 14.90 -5.77
C ALA A 491 -5.17 14.22 -4.38
N GLY A 492 -4.86 12.92 -4.33
CA GLY A 492 -4.64 12.17 -3.10
C GLY A 492 -3.19 12.22 -2.61
N GLY A 493 -2.33 13.00 -3.26
CA GLY A 493 -0.91 13.10 -2.92
C GLY A 493 -0.12 11.85 -3.23
N ARG A 494 -0.53 11.05 -4.23
CA ARG A 494 0.21 9.84 -4.67
C ARG A 494 0.76 9.98 -6.08
N ALA A 495 1.99 9.51 -6.29
CA ALA A 495 2.61 9.38 -7.60
C ALA A 495 2.97 7.91 -7.85
N ARG A 496 2.85 7.45 -9.11
CA ARG A 496 3.18 6.08 -9.51
C ARG A 496 4.34 6.10 -10.49
N LEU A 497 5.33 5.26 -10.28
CA LEU A 497 6.48 5.10 -11.15
C LEU A 497 6.71 3.63 -11.47
N LEU A 498 6.60 3.27 -12.75
CA LEU A 498 6.85 1.91 -13.21
C LEU A 498 8.32 1.79 -13.62
N LEU A 499 9.03 0.82 -13.04
CA LEU A 499 10.42 0.52 -13.36
C LEU A 499 10.56 -0.97 -13.71
N PRO A 500 11.51 -1.35 -14.58
CA PRO A 500 11.84 -2.75 -14.77
C PRO A 500 12.48 -3.35 -13.50
N PRO A 501 12.56 -4.70 -13.39
CA PRO A 501 13.27 -5.35 -12.29
C PRO A 501 14.68 -4.83 -12.11
N GLY A 502 15.05 -4.54 -10.86
CA GLY A 502 16.36 -3.99 -10.51
C GLY A 502 16.37 -3.22 -9.21
N ILE A 503 17.58 -2.84 -8.77
CA ILE A 503 17.81 -2.05 -7.56
C ILE A 503 18.20 -0.62 -7.96
N TYR A 504 17.43 0.35 -7.52
CA TYR A 504 17.57 1.75 -7.90
C TYR A 504 17.89 2.61 -6.69
N ARG A 505 19.06 3.24 -6.68
CA ARG A 505 19.36 4.33 -5.75
C ARG A 505 18.74 5.60 -6.30
N TYR A 506 17.91 6.26 -5.52
CA TYR A 506 17.23 7.48 -5.95
C TYR A 506 17.74 8.71 -5.22
N THR A 507 17.67 9.85 -5.90
CA THR A 507 17.77 11.19 -5.32
C THR A 507 16.65 12.06 -5.87
N LEU A 508 16.03 12.88 -5.02
CA LEU A 508 14.95 13.77 -5.43
C LEU A 508 15.44 15.21 -5.60
N SER A 509 14.92 15.89 -6.62
CA SER A 509 15.28 17.28 -6.91
C SER A 509 14.75 18.22 -5.84
N GLY A 510 15.56 19.20 -5.43
CA GLY A 510 15.13 20.30 -4.57
C GLY A 510 15.00 19.95 -3.09
N GLY A 511 15.47 18.78 -2.65
CA GLY A 511 15.56 18.44 -1.23
C GLY A 511 16.60 17.35 -0.93
N PRO A 512 16.74 16.94 0.34
CA PRO A 512 17.74 15.98 0.77
C PRO A 512 17.32 14.51 0.56
N GLU A 513 16.13 14.26 0.01
CA GLU A 513 15.56 12.91 -0.06
C GLU A 513 16.35 12.01 -1.00
N GLN A 514 16.86 10.92 -0.44
CA GLN A 514 17.60 9.89 -1.16
C GLN A 514 17.43 8.55 -0.47
N GLY A 515 17.51 7.47 -1.25
CA GLY A 515 17.35 6.14 -0.71
C GLY A 515 17.52 5.07 -1.76
N VAL A 516 16.93 3.90 -1.49
CA VAL A 516 16.85 2.80 -2.45
C VAL A 516 15.40 2.40 -2.64
N VAL A 517 15.05 2.02 -3.85
CA VAL A 517 13.84 1.27 -4.16
C VAL A 517 14.22 0.10 -5.06
N ALA A 518 13.53 -1.01 -4.95
CA ALA A 518 13.80 -2.22 -5.70
C ALA A 518 12.53 -2.74 -6.36
N VAL A 519 12.66 -3.18 -7.60
CA VAL A 519 11.64 -3.95 -8.30
C VAL A 519 12.16 -5.38 -8.40
N GLU A 520 11.41 -6.30 -7.82
CA GLU A 520 11.75 -7.71 -7.77
C GLU A 520 11.59 -8.36 -9.16
N THR A 521 12.26 -9.48 -9.40
CA THR A 521 11.93 -10.35 -10.55
C THR A 521 10.64 -11.14 -10.30
N TYR A 522 10.35 -11.41 -9.02
CA TYR A 522 9.14 -12.04 -8.50
C TYR A 522 7.88 -11.30 -8.95
N SER A 523 6.81 -12.06 -9.21
CA SER A 523 5.44 -11.59 -9.41
C SER A 523 4.45 -12.68 -8.99
N ASP A 524 3.31 -12.30 -8.44
CA ASP A 524 2.23 -13.26 -8.13
C ASP A 524 1.64 -13.91 -9.41
N GLU A 525 1.89 -13.31 -10.58
CA GLU A 525 1.55 -13.86 -11.90
C GLU A 525 2.35 -15.11 -12.29
N TRP A 526 3.51 -15.32 -11.66
CA TRP A 526 4.36 -16.48 -11.93
C TRP A 526 3.81 -17.76 -11.31
N LEU A 527 3.28 -17.63 -10.09
CA LEU A 527 2.76 -18.74 -9.30
C LEU A 527 1.68 -19.53 -10.06
N PRO A 528 1.80 -20.87 -10.16
CA PRO A 528 0.77 -21.68 -10.78
C PRO A 528 -0.51 -21.66 -9.92
N ARG A 529 -1.58 -21.11 -10.48
CA ARG A 529 -2.90 -20.99 -9.86
C ARG A 529 -3.95 -21.73 -10.68
N ALA A 530 -5.03 -22.15 -10.01
CA ALA A 530 -6.20 -22.67 -10.70
C ALA A 530 -6.91 -21.50 -11.43
N PRO A 531 -7.26 -21.66 -12.72
CA PRO A 531 -7.94 -20.61 -13.47
C PRO A 531 -9.24 -20.16 -12.79
N ALA A 532 -9.37 -18.86 -12.55
CA ALA A 532 -10.58 -18.25 -12.01
C ALA A 532 -11.68 -18.15 -13.09
N LEU A 533 -11.28 -18.00 -14.35
CA LEU A 533 -12.18 -17.98 -15.51
C LEU A 533 -12.08 -19.28 -16.31
N SER A 534 -13.25 -19.72 -16.80
CA SER A 534 -13.35 -20.84 -17.74
C SER A 534 -13.74 -20.34 -19.13
N ALA A 535 -13.36 -21.10 -20.16
CA ALA A 535 -13.74 -20.78 -21.53
C ALA A 535 -15.27 -20.84 -21.67
N GLN A 536 -15.84 -19.81 -22.30
CA GLN A 536 -17.28 -19.74 -22.54
C GLN A 536 -17.56 -19.08 -23.90
N PRO A 537 -18.63 -19.48 -24.60
CA PRO A 537 -18.98 -18.92 -25.91
C PRO A 537 -19.50 -17.48 -25.84
N GLY A 538 -19.92 -17.00 -24.65
CA GLY A 538 -20.58 -15.72 -24.43
C GLY A 538 -22.08 -15.77 -24.74
N GLU A 539 -22.86 -14.90 -24.09
CA GLU A 539 -24.29 -14.74 -24.38
C GLU A 539 -24.51 -13.65 -25.45
N ALA A 540 -25.05 -14.04 -26.61
CA ALA A 540 -25.47 -13.10 -27.65
C ALA A 540 -26.76 -12.38 -27.24
N ILE A 541 -26.67 -11.37 -26.37
CA ILE A 541 -27.82 -10.52 -26.04
C ILE A 541 -27.84 -9.34 -27.00
N ALA A 542 -28.73 -9.41 -27.98
CA ALA A 542 -29.06 -8.25 -28.81
C ALA A 542 -29.58 -7.11 -27.91
N ARG A 543 -28.94 -5.94 -27.96
CA ARG A 543 -29.40 -4.77 -27.20
C ARG A 543 -30.82 -4.43 -27.64
N VAL A 544 -31.73 -4.28 -26.69
CA VAL A 544 -33.08 -3.79 -26.97
C VAL A 544 -33.07 -2.28 -26.85
N ALA A 545 -33.24 -1.57 -27.97
CA ALA A 545 -33.53 -0.14 -27.94
C ALA A 545 -35.04 0.07 -27.78
N SER A 546 -35.44 0.80 -26.76
CA SER A 546 -36.81 1.31 -26.64
C SER A 546 -36.94 2.58 -27.48
N VAL A 547 -37.69 2.51 -28.58
CA VAL A 547 -38.03 3.68 -29.40
C VAL A 547 -39.44 4.12 -29.04
N GLY A 548 -39.60 5.36 -28.58
CA GLY A 548 -40.91 5.94 -28.31
C GLY A 548 -41.65 6.21 -29.62
N LEU A 549 -42.97 6.11 -29.62
CA LEU A 549 -43.77 6.49 -30.79
C LEU A 549 -43.52 7.96 -31.21
N ARG A 550 -43.12 8.84 -30.28
CA ARG A 550 -42.73 10.23 -30.59
C ARG A 550 -41.47 10.36 -31.45
N ASP A 551 -40.58 9.37 -31.44
CA ASP A 551 -39.37 9.41 -32.27
C ASP A 551 -39.67 9.00 -33.74
N ARG A 552 -40.91 8.59 -34.02
CA ARG A 552 -41.38 8.19 -35.34
C ARG A 552 -42.12 9.34 -36.01
N TRP A 553 -41.36 10.19 -36.73
CA TRP A 553 -41.86 11.39 -37.41
C TRP A 553 -43.12 11.16 -38.29
N TRP A 554 -43.28 9.97 -38.86
CA TRP A 554 -44.42 9.63 -39.71
C TRP A 554 -45.77 9.66 -38.97
N LEU A 555 -45.81 9.46 -37.65
CA LEU A 555 -47.04 9.56 -36.86
C LEU A 555 -47.55 11.00 -36.77
N PHE A 556 -46.64 11.97 -36.70
CA PHE A 556 -47.00 13.39 -36.77
C PHE A 556 -47.55 13.74 -38.15
N VAL A 557 -46.95 13.20 -39.21
CA VAL A 557 -47.42 13.41 -40.59
C VAL A 557 -48.82 12.83 -40.80
N ILE A 558 -49.10 11.64 -40.28
CA ILE A 558 -50.46 11.07 -40.34
C ILE A 558 -51.46 11.93 -39.58
N ALA A 559 -51.13 12.41 -38.37
CA ALA A 559 -52.01 13.27 -37.59
C ALA A 559 -52.30 14.60 -38.32
N ILE A 560 -51.26 15.24 -38.87
CA ILE A 560 -51.38 16.50 -39.63
C ILE A 560 -52.20 16.29 -40.90
N LEU A 561 -51.90 15.25 -41.68
CA LEU A 561 -52.65 14.95 -42.90
C LEU A 561 -54.11 14.64 -42.61
N ALA A 562 -54.41 13.88 -41.55
CA ALA A 562 -55.79 13.59 -41.15
C ALA A 562 -56.56 14.87 -40.77
N LEU A 563 -55.95 15.78 -39.99
CA LEU A 563 -56.55 17.06 -39.60
C LEU A 563 -56.70 18.02 -40.79
N ALA A 564 -55.69 18.13 -41.65
CA ALA A 564 -55.72 18.99 -42.82
C ALA A 564 -56.76 18.51 -43.85
N THR A 565 -56.86 17.19 -44.05
CA THR A 565 -57.86 16.59 -44.95
C THR A 565 -59.27 16.76 -44.39
N GLU A 566 -59.46 16.59 -43.08
CA GLU A 566 -60.75 16.86 -42.43
C GLU A 566 -61.15 18.34 -42.58
N TRP A 567 -60.22 19.26 -42.36
CA TRP A 567 -60.48 20.70 -42.52
C TRP A 567 -60.84 21.07 -43.96
N ALA A 568 -60.10 20.54 -44.95
CA ALA A 568 -60.39 20.78 -46.36
C ALA A 568 -61.78 20.25 -46.77
N LEU A 569 -62.18 19.10 -46.24
CA LEU A 569 -63.51 18.52 -46.49
C LEU A 569 -64.63 19.33 -45.81
N ARG A 570 -64.43 19.79 -44.57
CA ARG A 570 -65.39 20.65 -43.88
C ARG A 570 -65.59 22.00 -44.57
N ARG A 571 -64.49 22.61 -45.03
CA ARG A 571 -64.52 23.87 -45.76
C ARG A 571 -65.27 23.74 -47.09
N ARG A 572 -65.17 22.60 -47.77
CA ARG A 572 -65.97 22.31 -48.99
C ARG A 572 -67.44 22.05 -48.70
N GLN A 573 -67.80 21.63 -47.50
CA GLN A 573 -69.17 21.32 -47.08
C GLN A 573 -69.87 22.49 -46.37
N GLY A 574 -69.24 23.67 -46.28
CA GLY A 574 -69.85 24.88 -45.71
C GLY A 574 -70.04 24.84 -44.19
N LEU A 575 -69.37 23.91 -43.50
CA LEU A 575 -69.35 23.85 -42.04
C LEU A 575 -68.09 24.58 -41.54
N PRO A 576 -68.17 25.39 -40.47
CA PRO A 576 -66.99 26.01 -39.87
C PRO A 576 -65.97 24.97 -39.34
#